data_AF-A0A3E0WRS2-F1
#
_entry.id   AF-A0A3E0WRS2-F1
#
_cell.length_a   1.000
_cell.length_b   1.000
_cell.length_c   1.000
_cell.angle_alpha   90.00
_cell.angle_beta   90.00
_cell.angle_gamma   90.00
#
_symmetry.space_group_name_H-M   'P 1'
#
loop_
_entity.id
_entity.type
_entity.pdbx_description
1 polymer ?
#
loop_
_entity_poly.entity_id
_entity_poly.type
_entity_poly.pdbx_seq_one_letter_code
_entity_poly.pdbx_strand_id
1 'polypeptide(L)'
;MKKTHIILSILPLPFLFHFYDYQCHLNGTYPILLYPSLFLCMIVVGMQFKNTNVFPIFLLGIVMTIFSSVLGSFFIPDDGAWFKPFGRDVAIIITAITYLFGQFVVRWIRRGSPSEKK
;
A
#
# COMPACT_ATOMS: atom_id res chain seq x y z
N MET A 1 1.47 -16.30 11.08
CA MET A 1 0.36 -15.54 10.45
C MET A 1 -0.63 -16.52 9.84
N LYS A 2 -1.94 -16.31 9.97
CA LYS A 2 -2.92 -17.11 9.22
C LYS A 2 -2.75 -16.84 7.72
N LYS A 3 -2.96 -17.82 6.85
CA LYS A 3 -2.76 -17.71 5.39
C LYS A 3 -3.47 -16.50 4.77
N THR A 4 -4.68 -16.20 5.24
CA THR A 4 -5.49 -15.04 4.81
C THR A 4 -4.78 -13.69 5.02
N HIS A 5 -3.95 -13.58 6.06
CA HIS A 5 -3.23 -12.35 6.37
C HIS A 5 -2.07 -12.13 5.40
N ILE A 6 -1.47 -13.22 4.90
CA ILE A 6 -0.36 -13.16 3.93
C ILE A 6 -0.90 -12.66 2.58
N ILE A 7 -2.05 -13.17 2.14
CA ILE A 7 -2.67 -12.78 0.87
C ILE A 7 -2.95 -11.27 0.84
N LEU A 8 -3.57 -10.73 1.90
CA LEU A 8 -3.86 -9.30 2.00
C LEU A 8 -2.60 -8.42 2.07
N SER A 9 -1.48 -8.98 2.55
CA SER A 9 -0.22 -8.25 2.70
C SER A 9 0.61 -8.20 1.41
N ILE A 10 0.35 -9.10 0.46
CA ILE A 10 1.05 -9.17 -0.85
C ILE A 10 0.25 -8.45 -1.94
N LEU A 11 -1.01 -8.12 -1.66
CA LEU A 11 -1.86 -7.37 -2.59
C LEU A 11 -1.12 -6.10 -3.07
N PRO A 12 -0.95 -5.88 -4.38
CA PRO A 12 -0.06 -4.85 -4.91
C PRO A 12 -0.72 -3.47 -4.83
N LEU A 13 -0.96 -2.98 -3.62
CA LEU A 13 -1.71 -1.74 -3.39
C LEU A 13 -1.08 -0.50 -4.00
N PRO A 14 0.24 -0.29 -3.97
CA PRO A 14 0.86 0.83 -4.67
C PRO A 14 0.53 0.84 -6.17
N PHE A 15 0.51 -0.34 -6.80
CA PHE A 15 0.08 -0.44 -8.20
C PHE A 15 -1.40 -0.12 -8.35
N LEU A 16 -2.29 -0.72 -7.55
CA LEU A 16 -3.73 -0.47 -7.66
C LEU A 16 -4.09 1.01 -7.43
N PHE A 17 -3.38 1.68 -6.53
CA PHE A 17 -3.49 3.11 -6.29
C PHE A 17 -3.19 3.89 -7.57
N HIS A 18 -1.99 3.72 -8.13
CA HIS A 18 -1.56 4.46 -9.32
C HIS A 18 -2.31 4.05 -10.58
N PHE A 19 -2.75 2.79 -10.68
CA PHE A 19 -3.56 2.32 -11.79
C PHE A 19 -4.94 2.98 -11.79
N TYR A 20 -5.62 3.04 -10.63
CA TYR A 20 -6.90 3.73 -10.53
C TYR A 20 -6.76 5.23 -10.78
N ASP A 21 -5.76 5.86 -10.17
CA ASP A 21 -5.46 7.29 -10.36
C ASP A 21 -5.22 7.63 -11.85
N TYR A 22 -4.37 6.85 -12.51
CA TYR A 22 -4.06 7.03 -13.93
C TYR A 22 -5.28 6.80 -14.84
N GLN A 23 -6.11 5.79 -14.57
CA GLN A 23 -7.35 5.58 -15.32
C GLN A 23 -8.34 6.74 -15.12
N CYS A 24 -8.42 7.31 -13.93
CA CYS A 24 -9.21 8.51 -13.70
C CYS A 24 -8.68 9.69 -14.51
N HIS A 25 -7.35 9.89 -14.54
CA HIS A 25 -6.71 10.90 -15.37
C HIS A 25 -7.05 10.75 -16.86
N LEU A 26 -6.91 9.56 -17.43
CA LEU A 26 -7.25 9.28 -18.84
C LEU A 26 -8.72 9.58 -19.16
N ASN A 27 -9.61 9.33 -18.21
CA ASN A 27 -11.04 9.57 -18.38
C ASN A 27 -11.46 11.00 -18.01
N GLY A 28 -10.53 11.88 -17.62
CA GLY A 28 -10.84 13.24 -17.16
C GLY A 28 -11.70 13.29 -15.89
N THR A 29 -11.62 12.26 -15.05
CA THR A 29 -12.41 12.12 -13.82
C THR A 29 -11.54 12.25 -12.57
N TYR A 30 -12.16 12.46 -11.42
CA TYR A 30 -11.46 12.56 -10.14
C TYR A 30 -11.49 11.22 -9.37
N PRO A 31 -10.37 10.75 -8.80
CA PRO A 31 -10.28 9.45 -8.13
C PRO A 31 -10.76 9.53 -6.67
N ILE A 32 -12.07 9.71 -6.46
CA ILE A 32 -12.69 10.01 -5.15
C ILE A 32 -12.36 8.97 -4.06
N LEU A 33 -12.24 7.69 -4.43
CA LEU A 33 -12.01 6.59 -3.49
C LEU A 33 -10.54 6.25 -3.24
N LEU A 34 -9.61 6.96 -3.87
CA LEU A 34 -8.18 6.64 -3.87
C LEU A 34 -7.57 6.62 -2.46
N TYR A 35 -7.58 7.77 -1.78
CA TYR A 35 -7.07 7.88 -0.41
C TYR A 35 -7.93 7.13 0.62
N PRO A 36 -9.28 7.21 0.61
CA PRO A 36 -10.10 6.44 1.54
C PRO A 36 -9.81 4.93 1.51
N SER A 37 -9.66 4.35 0.31
CA SER A 37 -9.36 2.93 0.14
C SER A 37 -7.95 2.58 0.62
N LEU A 38 -6.97 3.45 0.35
CA LEU A 38 -5.60 3.28 0.85
C LEU A 38 -5.56 3.27 2.38
N PHE A 39 -6.20 4.26 3.03
CA PHE A 39 -6.29 4.33 4.49
C PHE A 39 -6.99 3.12 5.09
N LEU A 40 -8.12 2.71 4.51
CA LEU A 40 -8.84 1.51 4.95
C LEU A 40 -7.94 0.27 4.91
N CYS A 41 -7.20 0.10 3.81
CA CYS A 41 -6.28 -1.03 3.68
C CYS A 41 -5.11 -0.96 4.67
N MET A 42 -4.56 0.22 4.96
CA MET A 42 -3.52 0.39 5.99
C MET A 42 -4.05 -0.03 7.36
N ILE A 43 -5.28 0.35 7.69
CA ILE A 43 -5.92 0.00 8.97
C ILE A 43 -6.15 -1.50 9.06
N VAL A 44 -6.81 -2.10 8.06
CA VAL A 44 -7.15 -3.53 8.07
C VAL A 44 -5.89 -4.40 8.18
N VAL A 45 -4.88 -4.13 7.36
CA VAL A 45 -3.65 -4.93 7.34
C VAL A 45 -2.76 -4.61 8.56
N GLY A 46 -2.62 -3.33 8.93
CA GLY A 46 -1.86 -2.91 10.11
C GLY A 46 -2.43 -3.48 11.41
N MET A 47 -3.75 -3.59 11.53
CA MET A 47 -4.39 -4.27 12.66
C MET A 47 -3.93 -5.72 12.72
N GLN A 48 -3.98 -6.47 11.61
CA GLN A 48 -3.63 -7.89 11.57
C GLN A 48 -2.22 -8.20 12.08
N PHE A 49 -1.32 -7.22 12.05
CA PHE A 49 0.05 -7.41 12.48
C PHE A 49 0.30 -7.31 13.98
N LYS A 50 -0.68 -7.04 14.87
CA LYS A 50 -0.48 -6.81 16.32
C LYS A 50 0.54 -7.71 17.04
N ASN A 51 0.53 -9.01 16.78
CA ASN A 51 1.41 -9.98 17.45
C ASN A 51 2.51 -10.55 16.53
N THR A 52 2.69 -9.95 15.35
CA THR A 52 3.69 -10.39 14.38
C THR A 52 4.99 -9.63 14.59
N ASN A 53 6.13 -10.29 14.44
CA ASN A 53 7.44 -9.64 14.39
C ASN A 53 7.48 -8.61 13.24
N VAL A 54 8.27 -7.55 13.39
CA VAL A 54 8.37 -6.50 12.36
C VAL A 54 9.05 -6.97 11.08
N PHE A 55 9.96 -7.95 11.19
CA PHE A 55 10.74 -8.45 10.06
C PHE A 55 9.88 -9.08 8.94
N PRO A 56 8.93 -9.99 9.21
CA PRO A 56 8.00 -10.48 8.20
C PRO A 56 7.17 -9.39 7.51
N ILE A 57 6.76 -8.36 8.24
CA ILE A 57 5.97 -7.25 7.69
C ILE A 57 6.80 -6.50 6.64
N PHE A 58 8.05 -6.19 6.99
CA PHE A 58 8.98 -5.52 6.08
C PHE A 58 9.28 -6.37 4.84
N LEU A 59 9.52 -7.67 5.00
CA LEU A 59 9.78 -8.58 3.88
C LEU A 59 8.57 -8.67 2.92
N LEU A 60 7.36 -8.79 3.47
CA LEU A 60 6.13 -8.77 2.67
C LEU A 60 5.93 -7.43 1.95
N GLY A 61 6.31 -6.33 2.60
CA GLY A 61 6.34 -5.01 1.99
C GLY A 61 7.27 -4.90 0.79
N ILE A 62 8.48 -5.47 0.87
CA ILE A 62 9.41 -5.55 -0.25
C ILE A 62 8.79 -6.34 -1.40
N VAL A 63 8.25 -7.54 -1.12
CA VAL A 63 7.60 -8.38 -2.14
C VAL A 63 6.45 -7.63 -2.81
N MET A 64 5.56 -7.01 -2.03
CA MET A 64 4.46 -6.18 -2.52
C MET A 64 4.96 -5.04 -3.42
N THR A 65 6.05 -4.38 -3.04
CA THR A 65 6.64 -3.27 -3.81
C THR A 65 7.19 -3.76 -5.15
N ILE A 66 7.90 -4.89 -5.16
CA ILE A 66 8.43 -5.50 -6.39
C ILE A 66 7.27 -5.88 -7.31
N PHE A 67 6.26 -6.59 -6.79
CA PHE A 67 5.08 -6.97 -7.56
C PHE A 67 4.34 -5.75 -8.12
N SER A 68 4.19 -4.70 -7.31
CA SER A 68 3.54 -3.45 -7.75
C SER A 68 4.34 -2.76 -8.86
N SER A 69 5.66 -2.73 -8.75
CA SER A 69 6.54 -2.10 -9.76
C SER A 69 6.49 -2.87 -11.08
N VAL A 70 6.53 -4.21 -11.01
CA VAL A 70 6.38 -5.08 -12.19
C VAL A 70 5.03 -4.82 -12.87
N LEU A 71 3.93 -4.83 -12.11
CA LEU A 71 2.61 -4.53 -12.67
C LEU A 71 2.53 -3.12 -13.25
N GLY A 72 3.10 -2.12 -12.57
CA GLY A 72 3.20 -0.75 -13.08
C GLY A 72 3.89 -0.68 -14.44
N SER A 73 4.98 -1.43 -14.62
CA SER A 73 5.71 -1.50 -15.89
C SER A 73 4.91 -2.06 -17.07
N PHE A 74 3.96 -2.96 -16.80
CA PHE A 74 3.13 -3.58 -17.84
C PHE A 74 1.84 -2.80 -18.14
N PHE A 75 1.23 -2.18 -17.13
CA PHE A 75 -0.14 -1.67 -17.23
C PHE A 75 -0.28 -0.15 -17.18
N ILE A 76 0.76 0.59 -16.77
CA ILE A 76 0.73 2.04 -16.66
C ILE A 76 1.83 2.60 -17.56
N PRO A 77 1.50 3.30 -18.66
CA PRO A 77 2.48 4.00 -19.48
C PRO A 77 3.29 4.99 -18.65
N ASP A 78 4.60 5.06 -18.91
CA ASP A 78 5.42 6.15 -18.43
C ASP A 78 5.39 7.27 -19.47
N ASP A 79 4.25 7.97 -19.55
CA ASP A 79 4.02 9.06 -20.52
C ASP A 79 4.82 10.33 -20.20
N GLY A 80 5.58 10.31 -19.10
CA GLY A 80 6.44 11.40 -18.66
C GLY A 80 5.70 12.66 -18.26
N ALA A 81 4.36 12.71 -18.28
CA ALA A 81 3.56 13.89 -17.97
C ALA A 81 2.85 13.74 -16.61
N TRP A 82 2.18 12.61 -16.39
CA TRP A 82 1.36 12.41 -15.19
C TRP A 82 2.20 12.24 -13.91
N PHE A 83 3.24 11.42 -13.97
CA PHE A 83 4.04 11.07 -12.79
C PHE A 83 5.22 12.01 -12.51
N LYS A 84 5.18 13.26 -12.98
CA LYS A 84 6.26 14.23 -12.70
C LYS A 84 6.28 14.64 -11.22
N PRO A 85 7.47 14.96 -10.67
CA PRO A 85 8.77 15.02 -11.35
C PRO A 85 9.55 13.70 -11.37
N PHE A 86 9.08 12.66 -10.69
CA PHE A 86 9.92 11.49 -10.37
C PHE A 86 9.70 10.25 -11.27
N GLY A 87 8.61 10.22 -12.03
CA GLY A 87 8.22 9.09 -12.86
C GLY A 87 7.39 8.04 -12.10
N ARG A 88 6.76 7.14 -12.87
CA ARG A 88 5.83 6.12 -12.37
C ARG A 88 6.46 5.24 -11.30
N ASP A 89 7.66 4.74 -11.55
CA ASP A 89 8.30 3.74 -10.69
C ASP A 89 8.64 4.31 -9.31
N VAL A 90 9.15 5.55 -9.28
CA VAL A 90 9.41 6.25 -8.03
C VAL A 90 8.11 6.56 -7.28
N ALA A 91 7.05 6.96 -7.99
CA ALA A 91 5.74 7.19 -7.39
C ALA A 91 5.18 5.90 -6.73
N ILE A 92 5.33 4.74 -7.37
CA ILE A 92 4.94 3.44 -6.81
C ILE A 92 5.73 3.14 -5.53
N ILE A 93 7.06 3.36 -5.54
CA ILE A 93 7.92 3.12 -4.37
C ILE A 93 7.54 4.04 -3.20
N ILE A 94 7.31 5.34 -3.46
CA ILE A 94 6.88 6.30 -2.42
C ILE A 94 5.54 5.85 -1.80
N THR A 95 4.57 5.46 -2.63
CA THR A 95 3.28 4.96 -2.12
C THR A 95 3.46 3.68 -1.31
N ALA A 96 4.36 2.78 -1.70
CA ALA A 96 4.68 1.58 -0.93
C ALA A 96 5.27 1.90 0.45
N ILE A 97 6.19 2.86 0.52
CA ILE A 97 6.77 3.34 1.79
C ILE A 97 5.69 3.95 2.68
N THR A 98 4.85 4.84 2.13
CA THR A 98 3.73 5.44 2.87
C THR A 98 2.75 4.38 3.37
N TYR A 99 2.44 3.38 2.55
CA TYR A 99 1.57 2.27 2.92
C TYR A 99 2.13 1.44 4.08
N LEU A 100 3.40 1.04 4.00
CA LEU A 100 4.07 0.30 5.07
C LEU A 100 4.17 1.12 6.35
N PHE A 101 4.51 2.40 6.24
CA PHE A 101 4.56 3.31 7.38
C PHE A 101 3.19 3.39 8.07
N GLY A 102 2.11 3.57 7.31
CA GLY A 102 0.74 3.58 7.84
C GLY A 102 0.38 2.29 8.59
N GLN A 103 0.76 1.13 8.04
CA GLN A 103 0.56 -0.15 8.74
C GLN A 103 1.33 -0.23 10.07
N PHE A 104 2.57 0.28 10.12
CA PHE A 104 3.35 0.33 11.36
C PHE A 104 2.74 1.25 12.41
N VAL A 105 2.21 2.41 12.01
CA VAL A 105 1.49 3.34 12.89
C VAL A 105 0.25 2.65 13.48
N VAL A 106 -0.59 2.03 12.65
CA VAL A 106 -1.77 1.30 13.10
C VAL A 106 -1.40 0.16 14.05
N ARG A 107 -0.34 -0.59 13.72
CA ARG A 107 0.20 -1.65 14.58
C ARG A 107 0.62 -1.12 15.95
N TRP A 108 1.32 0.01 16.00
CA TRP A 108 1.74 0.65 17.25
C TRP A 108 0.52 1.02 18.08
N ILE A 109 -0.43 1.78 17.51
CA ILE A 109 -1.66 2.20 18.21
C ILE A 109 -2.40 0.97 18.77
N ARG A 110 -2.53 -0.09 17.98
CA ARG A 110 -3.21 -1.33 18.42
C ARG A 110 -2.47 -2.04 19.55
N ARG A 111 -1.12 -2.00 19.60
CA ARG A 111 -0.34 -2.57 20.72
C ARG A 111 -0.41 -1.73 21.98
N GLY A 112 -0.53 -0.41 21.87
CA GLY A 112 -0.64 0.51 23.01
C GLY A 112 -2.05 0.61 23.62
N SER A 113 -3.06 -0.01 23.01
CA SER A 113 -4.45 0.11 23.44
C SER A 113 -4.70 -0.53 24.82
N PRO A 114 -5.38 0.13 25.78
CA PRO A 114 -5.58 -0.33 27.17
C PRO A 114 -6.39 -1.62 27.35
N SER A 115 -6.91 -2.24 26.29
CA SER A 115 -7.75 -3.45 26.37
C SER A 115 -7.05 -4.68 26.96
N GLU A 116 -5.79 -4.58 27.36
CA GLU A 116 -4.93 -5.64 27.91
C GLU A 116 -4.32 -5.31 29.28
N LYS A 117 -4.75 -4.25 29.97
CA LYS A 117 -4.43 -4.06 31.41
C LYS A 117 -5.44 -4.77 32.33
N LYS A 118 -5.77 -6.03 32.04
CA LYS A 118 -6.56 -6.89 32.93
C LYS A 118 -5.86 -8.22 33.12
#